data_AF-A0A1I0LTM8-F1
#
_entry.id   AF-A0A1I0LTM8-F1
#
_cell.length_a   1.000
_cell.length_b   1.000
_cell.length_c   1.000
_cell.angle_alpha   90.00
_cell.angle_beta   90.00
_cell.angle_gamma   90.00
#
_symmetry.space_group_name_H-M   'P 1'
#
loop_
_entity.id
_entity.type
_entity.pdbx_description
1 polymer ?
#
loop_
_entity_poly.entity_id
_entity_poly.type
_entity_poly.pdbx_seq_one_letter_code
_entity_poly.pdbx_strand_id
1 'polypeptide(L)'
;MATTTSAVAVLTKALARPNPTPHLLLRALRAAGLEVTRTADRPAWMPTTPDAYALVKQAADWHIAGLTPQEIAGRMRRSTRMINRYLAAAAAIPGLLDPFEEQR
;
A
#
# COMPACT_ATOMS: atom_id res chain seq x y z
N MET A 1 33.76 -18.89 4.22
CA MET A 1 32.45 -19.42 4.66
C MET A 1 31.43 -18.29 4.57
N ALA A 2 30.51 -18.33 3.61
CA ALA A 2 29.42 -17.36 3.54
C ALA A 2 28.35 -17.76 4.57
N THR A 3 28.17 -16.98 5.64
CA THR A 3 27.06 -17.17 6.56
C THR A 3 25.76 -16.88 5.81
N THR A 4 25.08 -17.93 5.36
CA THR A 4 23.74 -17.84 4.77
C THR A 4 22.80 -17.27 5.83
N THR A 5 22.57 -15.97 5.77
CA THR A 5 21.69 -15.28 6.72
C THR A 5 20.27 -15.50 6.24
N SER A 6 19.50 -16.31 6.97
CA SER A 6 18.12 -16.59 6.60
C SER A 6 17.24 -15.35 6.71
N ALA A 7 16.17 -15.26 5.90
CA ALA A 7 15.19 -14.18 5.96
C ALA A 7 14.62 -13.98 7.37
N VAL A 8 14.39 -15.10 8.08
CA VAL A 8 13.92 -15.09 9.47
C VAL A 8 14.92 -14.39 10.38
N ALA A 9 16.22 -14.71 10.29
CA ALA A 9 17.24 -14.08 11.14
C ALA A 9 17.34 -12.57 10.90
N VAL A 10 17.26 -12.13 9.64
CA VAL A 10 17.26 -10.71 9.27
C VAL A 10 16.05 -9.98 9.85
N LEU A 11 14.85 -10.56 9.68
CA LEU A 11 13.60 -9.97 10.16
C LEU A 11 13.56 -9.90 11.69
N THR A 12 13.92 -10.97 12.38
CA THR A 12 13.99 -11.00 13.85
C THR A 12 14.91 -9.91 14.39
N LYS A 13 16.10 -9.74 13.79
CA LYS A 13 17.03 -8.67 14.17
C LYS A 13 16.47 -7.27 13.89
N ALA A 14 15.76 -7.09 12.79
CA ALA A 14 15.20 -5.80 12.42
C ALA A 14 13.98 -5.42 13.28
N LEU A 15 13.16 -6.41 13.67
CA LEU A 15 12.01 -6.24 14.58
C LEU A 15 12.43 -5.93 16.02
N ALA A 16 13.61 -6.38 16.46
CA ALA A 16 14.16 -6.08 17.78
C ALA A 16 14.61 -4.60 17.95
N ARG A 17 14.61 -3.80 16.88
CA ARG A 17 14.96 -2.38 16.95
C ARG A 17 13.78 -1.56 17.46
N PRO A 18 14.01 -0.43 18.16
CA PRO A 18 12.94 0.49 18.50
C PRO A 18 12.28 1.04 17.22
N ASN A 19 10.95 1.02 17.18
CA ASN A 19 10.11 1.49 16.07
C ASN A 19 10.36 0.78 14.71
N PRO A 20 10.13 -0.54 14.62
CA PRO A 20 10.22 -1.24 13.35
C PRO A 20 9.13 -0.73 12.39
N THR A 21 9.52 -0.38 11.16
CA THR A 21 8.59 -0.04 10.09
C THR A 21 8.73 -1.02 8.94
N PRO A 22 7.66 -1.27 8.15
CA PRO A 22 7.71 -2.15 6.99
C PRO A 22 8.85 -1.79 6.02
N HIS A 23 9.09 -0.50 5.78
CA HIS A 23 10.19 -0.03 4.94
C HIS A 23 11.58 -0.44 5.48
N LEU A 24 11.77 -0.37 6.81
CA LEU A 24 13.02 -0.79 7.43
C LEU A 24 13.23 -2.31 7.36
N LEU A 25 12.16 -3.09 7.49
CA LEU A 25 12.22 -4.55 7.34
C LEU A 25 12.58 -4.95 5.91
N LEU A 26 11.93 -4.35 4.91
CA LEU A 26 12.23 -4.59 3.50
C LEU A 26 13.66 -4.16 3.13
N ARG A 27 14.14 -3.03 3.70
CA ARG A 27 15.53 -2.58 3.52
C ARG A 27 16.53 -3.56 4.13
N ALA A 28 16.23 -4.10 5.31
CA ALA A 28 17.09 -5.08 5.97
C ALA A 28 17.19 -6.38 5.15
N LEU A 29 16.08 -6.87 4.61
CA LEU A 29 16.06 -8.04 3.71
C LEU A 29 16.91 -7.79 2.46
N ARG A 30 16.72 -6.66 1.78
CA ARG A 30 17.50 -6.31 0.59
C ARG A 30 19.00 -6.19 0.89
N ALA A 31 19.37 -5.59 2.02
CA ALA A 31 20.77 -5.48 2.45
C ALA A 31 21.42 -6.84 2.74
N ALA A 32 20.62 -7.86 3.07
CA ALA A 32 21.08 -9.24 3.25
C ALA A 32 21.10 -10.05 1.94
N GLY A 33 20.87 -9.43 0.78
CA GLY A 33 20.82 -10.10 -0.51
C GLY A 33 19.52 -10.88 -0.75
N LEU A 34 18.49 -10.66 0.08
CA LEU A 34 17.19 -11.32 -0.07
C LEU A 34 16.27 -10.40 -0.87
N GLU A 35 15.99 -10.79 -2.12
CA GLU A 35 15.00 -10.08 -2.92
C GLU A 35 13.59 -10.32 -2.39
N VAL A 36 12.84 -9.23 -2.25
CA VAL A 36 11.41 -9.28 -1.98
C VAL A 36 10.70 -9.05 -3.30
N THR A 37 10.32 -10.15 -3.96
CA THR A 37 9.48 -10.09 -5.16
C THR A 37 8.06 -9.68 -4.76
N ARG A 38 7.46 -8.74 -5.49
CA ARG A 38 6.02 -8.53 -5.39
C ARG A 38 5.33 -9.79 -5.86
N THR A 39 4.46 -10.36 -5.03
CA THR A 39 3.61 -11.48 -5.44
C THR A 39 2.70 -11.00 -6.58
N ALA A 40 2.52 -11.83 -7.61
CA ALA A 40 1.66 -11.52 -8.75
C ALA A 40 0.17 -11.41 -8.34
N ASP A 41 -0.20 -11.99 -7.20
CA ASP A 41 -1.56 -11.96 -6.70
C ASP A 41 -1.96 -10.55 -6.26
N ARG A 42 -3.15 -10.14 -6.69
CA ARG A 42 -3.78 -8.90 -6.21
C ARG A 42 -3.88 -8.98 -4.68
N PRO A 43 -3.45 -7.94 -3.96
CA PRO A 43 -3.55 -7.93 -2.52
C PRO A 43 -4.99 -8.19 -2.06
N ALA A 44 -5.17 -8.95 -0.97
CA ALA A 44 -6.50 -9.30 -0.44
C ALA A 44 -7.36 -8.06 -0.08
N TRP A 45 -6.77 -6.88 0.01
CA TRP A 45 -7.45 -5.62 0.28
C TRP A 45 -7.94 -4.89 -0.98
N MET A 46 -7.61 -5.37 -2.19
CA MET A 46 -8.08 -4.79 -3.44
C MET A 46 -9.60 -4.96 -3.60
N PRO A 47 -10.30 -3.98 -4.18
CA PRO A 47 -11.72 -4.11 -4.47
C PRO A 47 -11.96 -5.23 -5.50
N THR A 48 -12.81 -6.20 -5.16
CA THR A 48 -13.18 -7.32 -6.04
C THR A 48 -14.61 -7.25 -6.54
N THR A 49 -15.45 -6.40 -5.94
CA THR A 49 -16.85 -6.19 -6.33
C THR A 49 -17.04 -4.80 -6.93
N PRO A 50 -18.07 -4.62 -7.79
CA PRO A 50 -18.43 -3.30 -8.32
C PRO A 50 -18.67 -2.24 -7.22
N ASP A 51 -19.34 -2.62 -6.14
CA ASP A 51 -19.62 -1.71 -5.02
C ASP A 51 -18.32 -1.27 -4.31
N ALA A 52 -17.40 -2.20 -4.08
CA ALA A 52 -16.10 -1.89 -3.48
C ALA A 52 -15.28 -0.98 -4.40
N TYR A 53 -15.35 -1.21 -5.72
CA TYR A 53 -14.72 -0.33 -6.70
C TYR A 53 -15.32 1.08 -6.68
N ALA A 54 -16.64 1.21 -6.59
CA ALA A 54 -17.32 2.50 -6.52
C ALA A 54 -16.86 3.33 -5.30
N LEU A 55 -16.68 2.68 -4.14
CA LEU A 55 -16.14 3.33 -2.94
C LEU A 55 -14.69 3.80 -3.13
N VAL A 56 -13.85 2.98 -3.77
CA VAL A 56 -12.46 3.33 -4.07
C VAL A 56 -12.40 4.51 -5.05
N LYS A 57 -13.18 4.47 -6.13
CA LYS A 57 -13.30 5.56 -7.09
C LYS A 57 -13.78 6.84 -6.41
N GLN A 58 -14.81 6.78 -5.59
CA GLN A 58 -15.34 7.95 -4.88
C GLN A 58 -14.29 8.58 -3.96
N ALA A 59 -13.52 7.77 -3.23
CA ALA A 59 -12.42 8.27 -2.40
C ALA A 59 -11.32 8.94 -3.26
N ALA A 60 -11.02 8.36 -4.42
CA ALA A 60 -10.07 8.88 -5.38
C ALA A 60 -10.51 10.22 -5.98
N ASP A 61 -11.76 10.32 -6.43
CA ASP A 61 -12.37 11.55 -6.97
C ASP A 61 -12.31 12.70 -5.94
N TRP A 62 -12.62 12.42 -4.67
CA TRP A 62 -12.53 13.42 -3.60
C TRP A 62 -11.10 13.81 -3.25
N HIS A 63 -10.16 12.87 -3.35
CA HIS A 63 -8.75 13.16 -3.15
C HIS A 63 -8.20 14.06 -4.26
N ILE A 64 -8.55 13.79 -5.52
CA ILE A 64 -8.23 14.65 -6.68
C ILE A 64 -8.85 16.04 -6.51
N ALA A 65 -10.05 16.12 -5.95
CA ALA A 65 -10.71 17.39 -5.60
C ALA A 65 -10.04 18.15 -4.42
N GLY A 66 -8.94 17.63 -3.87
CA GLY A 66 -8.14 18.29 -2.85
C GLY A 66 -8.50 17.95 -1.41
N LEU A 67 -9.40 16.99 -1.17
CA LEU A 67 -9.72 16.59 0.20
C LEU A 67 -8.61 15.72 0.82
N THR A 68 -8.35 15.98 2.09
CA THR A 68 -7.47 15.17 2.91
C THR A 68 -8.11 13.82 3.25
N PRO A 69 -7.31 12.77 3.54
CA PRO A 69 -7.85 11.48 3.96
C PRO A 69 -8.77 11.55 5.18
N GLN A 70 -8.55 12.50 6.10
CA GLN A 70 -9.37 12.73 7.27
C GLN A 70 -10.75 13.29 6.90
N GLU A 71 -10.81 14.24 5.97
CA GLU A 71 -12.08 14.82 5.49
C GLU A 71 -12.91 13.78 4.71
N ILE A 72 -12.24 13.01 3.85
CA ILE A 72 -12.86 11.90 3.11
C ILE A 72 -13.42 10.87 4.10
N ALA A 73 -12.66 10.53 5.15
CA ALA A 73 -13.10 9.59 6.19
C ALA A 73 -14.38 10.08 6.89
N GLY A 74 -14.43 11.37 7.23
CA GLY A 74 -15.62 12.00 7.80
C GLY A 74 -16.84 11.90 6.87
N ARG A 75 -16.66 12.23 5.58
CA ARG A 75 -17.75 12.20 4.59
C ARG A 75 -18.25 10.79 4.29
N MET A 76 -17.36 9.81 4.15
CA MET A 76 -17.74 8.42 3.88
C MET A 76 -18.21 7.66 5.14
N ARG A 77 -18.10 8.26 6.33
CA ARG A 77 -18.33 7.59 7.62
C ARG A 77 -17.50 6.31 7.74
N ARG A 78 -16.20 6.44 7.50
CA ARG A 78 -15.20 5.36 7.57
C ARG A 78 -13.99 5.82 8.38
N SER A 79 -13.14 4.89 8.80
CA SER A 79 -11.89 5.24 9.47
C SER A 79 -10.87 5.78 8.47
N THR A 80 -9.98 6.67 8.92
CA THR A 80 -8.86 7.18 8.10
C THR A 80 -7.99 6.05 7.55
N ARG A 81 -7.82 4.96 8.34
CA ARG A 81 -7.13 3.75 7.88
C ARG A 81 -7.81 3.10 6.67
N MET A 82 -9.14 3.05 6.66
CA MET A 82 -9.90 2.51 5.54
C MET A 82 -9.75 3.39 4.31
N ILE A 83 -9.81 4.72 4.47
CA ILE A 83 -9.60 5.66 3.37
C ILE A 83 -8.19 5.54 2.79
N ASN A 84 -7.17 5.46 3.63
CA ASN A 84 -5.79 5.24 3.16
C ASN A 84 -5.67 3.93 2.37
N ARG A 85 -6.46 2.90 2.73
CA ARG A 85 -6.54 1.65 1.95
C ARG A 85 -7.26 1.85 0.61
N TYR A 86 -8.33 2.63 0.57
CA TYR A 86 -8.99 2.99 -0.69
C TYR A 86 -8.08 3.80 -1.61
N LEU A 87 -7.35 4.78 -1.08
CA LEU A 87 -6.39 5.57 -1.87
C LEU A 87 -5.21 4.71 -2.35
N ALA A 88 -4.72 3.79 -1.52
CA ALA A 88 -3.70 2.83 -1.95
C ALA A 88 -4.22 1.90 -3.06
N ALA A 89 -5.50 1.50 -3.02
CA ALA A 89 -6.13 0.76 -4.10
C ALA A 89 -6.30 1.59 -5.36
N ALA A 90 -6.69 2.85 -5.22
CA ALA A 90 -6.81 3.77 -6.33
C ALA A 90 -5.46 4.02 -7.01
N ALA A 91 -4.36 4.13 -6.26
CA ALA A 91 -3.00 4.24 -6.81
C ALA A 91 -2.54 2.98 -7.57
N ALA A 92 -3.13 1.82 -7.28
CA ALA A 92 -2.82 0.56 -7.95
C ALA A 92 -3.71 0.29 -9.18
N ILE A 93 -4.77 1.10 -9.38
CA ILE A 93 -5.71 0.97 -10.50
C ILE A 93 -5.44 2.12 -11.47
N PRO A 94 -4.99 1.84 -12.70
CA PRO A 94 -4.74 2.87 -13.70
C PRO A 94 -5.96 3.77 -13.91
N GLY A 95 -5.73 5.09 -13.94
CA GLY A 95 -6.75 6.12 -14.22
C GLY A 95 -7.63 6.54 -13.04
N LEU A 96 -7.41 6.04 -11.81
CA LEU A 96 -8.18 6.48 -10.64
C LEU A 96 -7.56 7.67 -9.89
N LEU A 97 -6.24 7.78 -9.81
CA LEU A 97 -5.56 8.93 -9.18
C LEU A 97 -4.79 9.81 -10.16
N ASP A 98 -4.38 9.26 -11.29
CA ASP A 98 -3.73 10.00 -12.36
C ASP A 98 -4.81 10.50 -13.34
N PRO A 99 -5.07 11.82 -13.41
CA PRO A 99 -6.18 12.32 -14.22
C PRO A 99 -5.96 12.22 -15.74
N PHE A 100 -4.77 11.86 -16.22
CA PHE A 100 -4.46 11.76 -17.65
C PHE A 100 -3.28 10.79 -17.90
N GLU A 101 -3.58 9.54 -18.23
CA GLU A 101 -2.82 8.83 -19.26
C GLU A 101 -3.76 8.55 -20.44
N GLU A 102 -4.20 9.63 -21.09
CA GLU A 102 -4.56 9.55 -22.50
C GLU A 102 -3.25 9.33 -23.28
N GLN A 103 -3.08 8.11 -23.80
CA GLN A 103 -2.29 7.73 -24.98
C GLN A 103 -0.99 8.50 -25.22
N ARG A 104 0.15 7.85 -24.97
CA ARG A 104 1.39 8.08 -25.72
C ARG A 104 1.99 6.78 -26.19
#